data_AF-A0A1Y1N4R4-F1
#
_entry.id   AF-A0A1Y1N4R4-F1
#
_cell.length_a   1.000
_cell.length_b   1.000
_cell.length_c   1.000
_cell.angle_alpha   90.00
_cell.angle_beta   90.00
_cell.angle_gamma   90.00
#
_symmetry.space_group_name_H-M   'P 1'
#
loop_
_entity.id
_entity.type
_entity.pdbx_description
1 polymer ?
#
loop_
_entity_poly.entity_id
_entity_poly.type
_entity_poly.pdbx_seq_one_letter_code
_entity_poly.pdbx_strand_id
1 'polypeptide(L)'
;MDGKFIFKAMYKLKDRKSLLKLLKQQDLKGLGGILLDDVQESLPHAEKALKTLQNQNEIIFVSRPTDKKKILFYNDRTASLPVDEEFQKLWRSVAVDAMDDAKIDEYLEKQGIRSMQDHGLKKPMAPKRKKAAQRKKQFKKPRDNEHLADVLENYEDTTLTQKGQFSSKTAS
;
A
#
# COMPACT_ATOMS: atom_id res chain seq x y z
N MET A 1 -19.43 17.77 -43.43
CA MET A 1 -18.87 17.01 -42.29
C MET A 1 -17.83 16.06 -42.86
N ASP A 2 -16.57 16.48 -42.93
CA ASP A 2 -15.47 15.61 -43.36
C ASP A 2 -15.12 14.64 -42.22
N GLY A 3 -15.87 13.55 -42.15
CA GLY A 3 -15.70 12.48 -41.17
C GLY A 3 -14.44 11.66 -41.44
N LYS A 4 -13.27 12.18 -41.04
CA LYS A 4 -12.05 11.36 -40.96
C LYS A 4 -12.10 10.50 -39.70
N PHE A 5 -12.22 9.20 -39.89
CA PHE A 5 -12.00 8.23 -38.83
C PHE A 5 -10.49 8.04 -38.64
N ILE A 6 -10.01 8.28 -37.41
CA ILE A 6 -8.63 8.02 -37.03
C ILE A 6 -8.66 6.90 -36.00
N PHE A 7 -7.90 5.85 -36.26
CA PHE A 7 -7.72 4.74 -35.36
C PHE A 7 -7.13 5.19 -34.02
N LYS A 8 -7.72 4.76 -32.91
CA LYS A 8 -7.26 5.07 -31.55
C LYS A 8 -6.87 3.80 -30.83
N ALA A 9 -5.58 3.48 -30.91
CA ALA A 9 -5.01 2.38 -30.15
C ALA A 9 -5.20 2.58 -28.63
N MET A 10 -5.25 1.47 -27.89
CA MET A 10 -5.40 1.48 -26.44
C MET A 10 -4.28 2.25 -25.73
N TYR A 11 -3.05 2.14 -26.24
CA TYR A 11 -1.90 2.84 -25.72
C TYR A 11 -1.23 3.71 -26.80
N LYS A 12 -0.75 4.88 -26.40
CA LYS A 12 0.03 5.76 -27.30
C LYS A 12 1.51 5.38 -27.23
N LEU A 13 1.88 4.29 -27.88
CA LEU A 13 3.27 3.81 -27.92
C LEU A 13 3.96 4.29 -29.20
N LYS A 14 5.15 4.89 -29.05
CA LYS A 14 5.97 5.34 -30.18
C LYS A 14 7.16 4.41 -30.43
N ASP A 15 7.82 4.03 -29.33
CA ASP A 15 9.08 3.27 -29.36
C ASP A 15 9.12 2.23 -28.24
N ARG A 16 10.08 1.30 -28.34
CA ARG A 16 10.46 0.36 -27.27
C ARG A 16 10.63 1.05 -25.90
N LYS A 17 11.24 2.23 -25.85
CA LYS A 17 11.44 2.98 -24.60
C LYS A 17 10.11 3.43 -23.98
N SER A 18 9.13 3.81 -24.81
CA SER A 18 7.79 4.18 -24.35
C SER A 18 7.02 3.00 -23.78
N LEU A 19 7.17 1.81 -24.38
CA LEU A 19 6.61 0.56 -23.85
C LEU A 19 7.22 0.22 -22.49
N LEU A 20 8.54 0.27 -22.35
CA LEU A 20 9.20 0.00 -21.07
C LEU A 20 8.77 0.98 -19.98
N LYS A 21 8.63 2.27 -20.31
CA LYS A 21 8.14 3.28 -19.38
C LYS A 21 6.71 3.00 -18.92
N LEU A 22 5.84 2.59 -19.85
CA LEU A 22 4.46 2.20 -19.55
C LEU A 22 4.43 1.01 -18.59
N LEU A 23 5.19 -0.05 -18.87
CA LEU A 23 5.25 -1.25 -18.03
C LEU A 23 5.77 -0.95 -16.62
N LYS A 24 6.83 -0.13 -16.50
CA LYS A 24 7.34 0.34 -15.20
C LYS A 24 6.30 1.12 -14.41
N GLN A 25 5.53 1.98 -15.08
CA GLN A 25 4.49 2.76 -14.42
C GLN A 25 3.32 1.87 -13.99
N GLN A 26 2.99 0.85 -14.78
CA GLN A 26 1.93 -0.11 -14.48
C GLN A 26 2.27 -0.95 -13.25
N ASP A 27 3.53 -1.41 -13.17
CA ASP A 27 4.10 -2.13 -12.04
C ASP A 27 4.13 -1.28 -10.77
N LEU A 28 4.68 -0.06 -10.85
CA LEU A 28 4.75 0.86 -9.70
C LEU A 28 3.37 1.23 -9.13
N LYS A 29 2.34 1.25 -9.98
CA LYS A 29 0.96 1.53 -9.57
C LYS A 29 0.18 0.28 -9.17
N GLY A 30 0.75 -0.91 -9.32
CA GLY A 30 0.06 -2.18 -9.05
C GLY A 30 -1.13 -2.46 -9.98
N LEU A 31 -1.11 -1.93 -11.20
CA LEU A 31 -2.22 -2.07 -12.17
C LEU A 31 -2.16 -3.40 -12.96
N GLY A 32 -1.19 -4.26 -12.66
CA GLY A 32 -1.03 -5.57 -13.27
C GLY A 32 -0.38 -5.54 -14.66
N GLY A 33 -0.55 -6.62 -15.42
CA GLY A 33 0.07 -6.78 -16.73
C GLY A 33 -0.81 -6.26 -17.87
N ILE A 34 -0.20 -6.06 -19.04
CA ILE A 34 -0.86 -5.56 -20.25
C ILE A 34 -0.99 -6.70 -21.26
N LEU A 35 -2.11 -6.78 -21.99
CA LEU A 35 -2.29 -7.83 -22.98
C LEU A 35 -1.32 -7.64 -24.16
N LEU A 36 -0.77 -8.74 -24.69
CA LEU A 36 0.12 -8.68 -25.84
C LEU A 36 -0.57 -8.05 -27.05
N ASP A 37 -1.84 -8.40 -27.29
CA ASP A 37 -2.63 -7.90 -28.42
C ASP A 37 -2.71 -6.36 -28.40
N ASP A 38 -3.01 -5.78 -27.24
CA ASP A 38 -3.09 -4.32 -27.04
C ASP A 38 -1.76 -3.63 -27.33
N VAL A 39 -0.64 -4.28 -27.03
CA VAL A 39 0.71 -3.77 -27.32
C VAL A 39 1.02 -3.85 -28.81
N GLN A 40 0.66 -4.95 -29.47
CA GLN A 40 0.85 -5.13 -30.91
C GLN A 40 0.01 -4.13 -31.71
N GLU A 41 -1.20 -3.84 -31.25
CA GLU A 41 -2.09 -2.84 -31.83
C GLU A 41 -1.58 -1.40 -31.64
N SER A 42 -0.90 -1.15 -30.51
CA SER A 42 -0.45 0.18 -30.10
C SER A 42 0.94 0.56 -30.58
N LEU A 43 1.82 -0.40 -30.86
CA LEU A 43 3.24 -0.16 -31.16
C LEU A 43 3.59 -0.66 -32.57
N PRO A 44 4.09 0.22 -33.48
CA PRO A 44 4.60 -0.22 -34.77
C PRO A 44 5.82 -1.13 -34.58
N HIS A 45 5.92 -2.19 -35.39
CA HIS A 45 6.98 -3.21 -35.29
C HIS A 45 7.16 -3.82 -33.89
N ALA A 46 6.05 -4.04 -33.18
CA ALA A 46 6.03 -4.53 -31.81
C ALA A 46 6.89 -5.78 -31.57
N GLU A 47 6.86 -6.76 -32.49
CA GLU A 47 7.62 -8.01 -32.35
C GLU A 47 9.12 -7.78 -32.17
N LYS A 48 9.71 -6.87 -32.94
CA LYS A 48 11.14 -6.54 -32.84
C LYS A 48 11.46 -5.89 -31.49
N ALA A 49 10.61 -4.98 -31.04
CA ALA A 49 10.76 -4.32 -29.76
C ALA A 49 10.63 -5.31 -28.59
N LEU A 50 9.63 -6.18 -28.63
CA LEU A 50 9.37 -7.21 -27.62
C LEU A 50 10.51 -8.22 -27.55
N LYS A 51 10.98 -8.75 -28.69
CA LYS A 51 12.12 -9.68 -28.72
C LYS A 51 13.37 -9.05 -28.13
N THR A 52 13.61 -7.77 -28.41
CA THR A 52 14.76 -7.05 -27.84
C THR A 52 14.63 -6.89 -26.32
N LEU A 53 13.45 -6.48 -25.82
CA LEU A 53 13.21 -6.33 -24.38
C LEU A 53 13.27 -7.67 -23.63
N GLN A 54 12.79 -8.74 -24.26
CA GLN A 54 12.86 -10.09 -23.72
C GLN A 54 14.31 -10.57 -23.61
N ASN A 55 15.14 -10.35 -24.65
CA ASN A 55 16.56 -10.68 -24.60
C ASN A 55 17.33 -9.89 -23.54
N GLN A 56 16.87 -8.67 -23.23
CA GLN A 56 17.43 -7.82 -22.17
C GLN A 56 16.90 -8.20 -20.77
N ASN A 57 16.00 -9.18 -20.69
CA ASN A 57 15.33 -9.62 -19.47
C ASN A 57 14.59 -8.47 -18.74
N GLU A 58 14.06 -7.50 -19.47
CA GLU A 58 13.32 -6.34 -18.93
C GLU A 58 11.80 -6.60 -18.83
N ILE A 59 11.32 -7.68 -19.46
CA ILE A 59 9.90 -8.03 -19.51
C ILE A 59 9.69 -9.53 -19.27
N ILE A 60 8.53 -9.88 -18.71
CA ILE A 60 8.09 -11.27 -18.50
C ILE A 60 6.76 -11.50 -19.22
N PHE A 61 6.61 -12.68 -19.83
CA PHE A 61 5.34 -13.13 -20.40
C PHE A 61 4.68 -14.16 -19.49
N VAL A 62 3.42 -13.95 -19.20
CA VAL A 62 2.57 -14.92 -18.50
C VAL A 62 1.42 -15.31 -19.42
N SER A 63 1.31 -16.60 -19.73
CA SER A 63 0.14 -17.13 -20.43
C SER A 63 -1.00 -17.34 -19.44
N ARG A 64 -2.15 -16.72 -19.68
CA ARG A 64 -3.32 -16.97 -18.85
C ARG A 64 -3.88 -18.37 -19.16
N PRO A 65 -4.17 -19.19 -18.14
CA PRO A 65 -4.62 -20.58 -18.36
C PRO A 65 -6.01 -20.68 -19.01
N THR A 66 -6.85 -19.65 -18.88
CA THR A 66 -8.23 -19.67 -19.38
C THR A 66 -8.33 -19.49 -20.90
N ASP A 67 -7.58 -18.54 -21.46
CA ASP A 67 -7.69 -18.12 -22.87
C ASP A 67 -6.37 -18.27 -23.64
N LYS A 68 -5.31 -18.76 -22.98
CA LYS A 68 -3.94 -18.89 -23.53
C LYS A 68 -3.37 -17.55 -24.04
N LYS A 69 -3.98 -16.42 -23.70
CA LYS A 69 -3.48 -15.10 -24.09
C LYS A 69 -2.25 -14.75 -23.28
N LYS A 70 -1.31 -14.06 -23.93
CA LYS A 70 -0.06 -13.62 -23.29
C LYS A 70 -0.27 -12.25 -22.66
N ILE A 71 0.09 -12.16 -21.40
CA ILE A 71 0.12 -10.93 -20.63
C ILE A 71 1.57 -10.55 -20.41
N LEU A 72 1.88 -9.28 -20.64
CA LEU A 72 3.19 -8.68 -20.52
C LEU A 72 3.33 -7.96 -19.19
N PHE A 73 4.40 -8.27 -18.46
CA PHE A 73 4.78 -7.65 -17.20
C PHE A 73 6.15 -7.01 -17.31
N TYR A 74 6.39 -5.97 -16.50
CA TYR A 74 7.73 -5.48 -16.24
C TYR A 74 8.50 -6.50 -15.39
N ASN A 75 9.78 -6.75 -15.72
CA ASN A 75 10.64 -7.58 -14.89
C ASN A 75 11.44 -6.71 -13.92
N ASP A 76 11.03 -6.67 -12.66
CA ASP A 76 11.85 -6.07 -11.62
C ASP A 76 13.02 -7.00 -11.25
N ARG A 77 14.22 -6.62 -11.67
CA ARG A 77 15.45 -7.39 -11.44
C ARG A 77 16.09 -7.10 -10.08
N THR A 78 15.54 -6.19 -9.27
CA THR A 78 16.11 -5.86 -7.95
C THR A 78 16.09 -7.05 -6.99
N ALA A 79 15.13 -7.96 -7.14
CA ALA A 79 14.96 -9.15 -6.31
C ALA A 79 15.30 -10.47 -7.04
N SER A 80 16.14 -10.42 -8.07
CA SER A 80 16.50 -11.62 -8.84
C SER A 80 17.48 -12.51 -8.07
N LEU A 81 17.01 -13.67 -7.61
CA LEU A 81 17.83 -14.71 -6.99
C LEU A 81 17.79 -15.99 -7.85
N PRO A 82 18.82 -16.25 -8.68
CA PRO A 82 18.91 -17.53 -9.39
C PRO A 82 19.19 -18.65 -8.38
N VAL A 83 18.38 -19.71 -8.41
CA VAL A 83 18.51 -20.89 -7.56
C VAL A 83 18.52 -22.13 -8.45
N ASP A 84 19.48 -23.03 -8.23
CA ASP A 84 19.62 -24.23 -9.04
C ASP A 84 18.39 -25.14 -8.96
N GLU A 85 18.15 -25.88 -10.04
CA GLU A 85 16.96 -26.72 -10.17
C GLU A 85 16.89 -27.82 -9.08
N GLU A 86 18.04 -28.30 -8.61
CA GLU A 86 18.13 -29.26 -7.51
C GLU A 86 17.57 -28.68 -6.21
N PHE A 87 17.98 -27.47 -5.82
CA PHE A 87 17.46 -26.80 -4.63
C PHE A 87 15.97 -26.46 -4.77
N GLN A 88 15.51 -26.12 -5.97
CA GLN A 88 14.08 -25.91 -6.22
C GLN A 88 13.26 -27.19 -6.06
N LYS A 89 13.79 -28.35 -6.49
CA LYS A 89 13.15 -29.66 -6.29
C LYS A 89 13.12 -30.04 -4.82
N LEU A 90 14.24 -29.86 -4.12
CA LEU A 90 14.33 -30.10 -2.69
C LEU A 90 13.32 -29.24 -1.92
N TRP A 91 13.25 -27.94 -2.21
CA TRP A 91 12.27 -27.03 -1.60
C TRP A 91 10.83 -27.51 -1.79
N ARG A 92 10.44 -27.90 -3.01
CA ARG A 92 9.07 -28.40 -3.29
C ARG A 92 8.79 -29.77 -2.67
N SER A 93 9.81 -30.56 -2.35
CA SER A 93 9.63 -31.89 -1.73
C SER A 93 9.26 -31.82 -0.25
N VAL A 94 9.53 -30.70 0.42
CA VAL A 94 9.18 -30.48 1.81
C VAL A 94 7.71 -30.07 1.88
N ALA A 95 6.82 -31.02 2.17
CA ALA A 95 5.38 -30.77 2.27
C ALA A 95 5.01 -30.11 3.60
N VAL A 96 4.79 -28.80 3.58
CA VAL A 96 4.29 -28.03 4.73
C VAL A 96 2.80 -27.70 4.64
N ASP A 97 2.19 -27.77 3.45
CA ASP A 97 0.81 -27.35 3.19
C ASP A 97 -0.26 -28.11 3.98
N ALA A 98 0.05 -29.33 4.41
CA ALA A 98 -0.85 -30.19 5.19
C ALA A 98 -0.52 -30.19 6.70
N MET A 99 0.49 -29.43 7.13
CA MET A 99 0.89 -29.31 8.54
C MET A 99 0.26 -28.07 9.17
N ASP A 100 -0.13 -28.17 10.43
CA ASP A 100 -0.59 -27.03 11.22
C ASP A 100 0.59 -26.17 11.69
N ASP A 101 0.39 -24.86 11.80
CA ASP A 101 1.42 -23.88 12.16
C ASP A 101 2.07 -24.23 13.51
N ALA A 102 1.29 -24.67 14.49
CA ALA A 102 1.79 -25.08 15.81
C ALA A 102 2.77 -26.26 15.73
N LYS A 103 2.54 -27.19 14.79
CA LYS A 103 3.42 -28.34 14.58
C LYS A 103 4.71 -27.94 13.87
N ILE A 104 4.65 -26.94 12.98
CA ILE A 104 5.83 -26.36 12.34
C ILE A 104 6.70 -25.66 13.39
N ASP A 105 6.09 -24.86 14.27
CA ASP A 105 6.81 -24.17 15.35
C ASP A 105 7.50 -25.15 16.32
N GLU A 106 6.82 -26.22 16.75
CA GLU A 106 7.41 -27.25 17.61
C GLU A 106 8.60 -27.94 16.92
N TYR A 107 8.49 -28.21 15.61
CA TYR A 107 9.59 -28.78 14.84
C TYR A 107 10.79 -27.83 14.77
N LEU A 108 10.57 -26.55 14.51
CA LEU A 108 11.62 -25.53 14.48
C LEU A 108 12.31 -25.40 15.85
N GLU A 109 11.54 -25.37 16.95
CA GLU A 109 12.10 -25.29 18.31
C GLU A 109 12.94 -26.52 18.65
N LYS A 110 12.49 -27.72 18.25
CA LYS A 110 13.26 -28.96 18.39
C LYS A 110 14.56 -28.95 17.60
N GLN A 111 14.59 -28.31 16.43
CA GLN A 111 15.80 -28.10 15.63
C GLN A 111 16.66 -26.92 16.12
N GLY A 112 16.28 -26.29 17.24
CA GLY A 112 17.02 -25.16 17.83
C GLY A 112 16.81 -23.83 17.11
N ILE A 113 15.89 -23.79 16.14
CA ILE A 113 15.50 -22.57 15.43
C ILE A 113 14.31 -21.98 16.18
N ARG A 114 14.58 -21.04 17.08
CA ARG A 114 13.53 -20.30 17.78
C ARG A 114 13.19 -19.04 16.99
N SER A 115 11.89 -18.76 16.88
CA SER A 115 11.42 -17.45 16.41
C SER A 115 12.14 -16.34 17.15
N MET A 116 12.66 -15.39 16.38
CA MET A 116 13.44 -14.27 16.90
C MET A 116 12.61 -13.55 17.96
N GLN A 117 12.96 -13.74 19.23
CA GLN A 117 12.34 -12.97 20.30
C GLN A 117 12.88 -11.55 20.14
N ASP A 118 11.97 -10.62 19.83
CA ASP A 118 12.27 -9.19 19.87
C ASP A 118 12.56 -8.83 21.34
N HIS A 119 13.77 -9.11 21.78
CA HIS A 119 14.37 -8.49 22.95
C HIS A 119 14.85 -7.08 22.57
N GLY A 120 14.03 -6.32 21.83
CA GLY A 120 14.10 -4.88 21.87
C GLY A 120 14.12 -4.46 23.34
N LEU A 121 15.03 -3.54 23.69
CA LEU A 121 15.17 -3.03 25.06
C LEU A 121 13.77 -2.73 25.59
N LYS A 122 13.28 -3.56 26.52
CA LYS A 122 12.04 -3.30 27.23
C LYS A 122 12.24 -1.94 27.87
N LYS A 123 11.63 -0.90 27.29
CA LYS A 123 11.68 0.44 27.85
C LYS A 123 11.27 0.29 29.31
N PRO A 124 12.12 0.64 30.29
CA PRO A 124 11.74 0.52 31.68
C PRO A 124 10.42 1.26 31.83
N MET A 125 9.37 0.56 32.29
CA MET A 125 8.08 1.17 32.53
C MET A 125 8.31 2.35 33.47
N ALA A 126 8.18 3.57 32.93
CA ALA A 126 8.36 4.77 33.71
C ALA A 126 7.40 4.68 34.92
N PRO A 127 7.88 4.90 36.15
CA PRO A 127 7.03 4.80 37.32
C PRO A 127 5.85 5.76 37.15
N LYS A 128 4.62 5.23 37.30
CA LYS A 128 3.40 6.03 37.20
C LYS A 128 3.48 7.18 38.20
N ARG A 129 3.80 8.40 37.72
CA ARG A 129 3.78 9.60 38.56
C ARG A 129 2.36 9.77 39.10
N LYS A 130 2.22 9.86 40.43
CA LYS A 130 0.97 10.26 41.09
C LYS A 130 0.50 11.57 40.45
N LYS A 131 -0.75 11.62 39.99
CA LYS A 131 -1.36 12.82 39.39
C LYS A 131 -1.29 13.96 40.42
N ALA A 132 -0.55 15.02 40.10
CA ALA A 132 -0.59 16.26 40.87
C ALA A 132 -1.97 16.92 40.68
N ALA A 133 -2.53 17.46 41.77
CA ALA A 133 -3.82 18.13 41.78
C ALA A 133 -3.89 19.23 40.71
N GLN A 134 -4.99 19.27 39.95
CA GLN A 134 -5.21 20.22 38.87
C GLN A 134 -5.24 21.65 39.42
N ARG A 135 -4.17 22.42 39.23
CA ARG A 135 -4.23 23.89 39.34
C ARG A 135 -4.95 24.44 38.10
N LYS A 136 -6.04 25.18 38.33
CA LYS A 136 -6.85 25.85 37.29
C LYS A 136 -5.93 26.69 36.37
N LYS A 137 -5.90 26.37 35.08
CA LYS A 137 -5.17 27.13 34.06
C LYS A 137 -5.87 28.48 33.88
N GLN A 138 -5.22 29.58 34.28
CA GLN A 138 -5.60 30.91 33.80
C GLN A 138 -5.33 30.99 32.30
N PHE A 139 -6.33 31.44 31.55
CA PHE A 139 -6.24 31.65 30.11
C PHE A 139 -5.18 32.74 29.86
N LYS A 140 -4.05 32.38 29.23
CA LYS A 140 -3.05 33.36 28.85
C LYS A 140 -3.55 34.10 27.61
N LYS A 141 -3.68 35.42 27.72
CA LYS A 141 -3.97 36.32 26.60
C LYS A 141 -2.99 36.02 25.44
N PRO A 142 -3.47 35.81 24.20
CA PRO A 142 -2.59 35.61 23.04
C PRO A 142 -1.67 36.82 22.88
N ARG A 143 -0.36 36.62 23.03
CA ARG A 143 0.63 37.70 23.11
C ARG A 143 1.07 38.24 21.74
N ASP A 144 0.68 37.58 20.65
CA ASP A 144 1.13 37.90 19.28
C ASP A 144 0.09 38.67 18.44
N ASN A 145 -1.13 38.91 18.94
CA ASN A 145 -2.21 39.53 18.18
C ASN A 145 -2.80 40.77 18.88
N GLU A 146 -1.93 41.63 19.41
CA GLU A 146 -2.35 42.85 20.14
C GLU A 146 -3.10 43.86 19.26
N HIS A 147 -2.85 43.86 17.95
CA HIS A 147 -3.48 44.74 16.97
C HIS A 147 -4.93 44.37 16.58
N LEU A 148 -5.44 43.23 17.05
CA LEU A 148 -6.83 42.79 16.82
C LEU A 148 -7.71 42.97 18.05
N ALA A 149 -7.17 43.54 19.14
CA ALA A 149 -7.89 43.67 20.41
C ALA A 149 -9.15 44.54 20.30
N ASP A 150 -9.15 45.54 19.41
CA ASP A 150 -10.26 46.48 19.22
C ASP A 150 -11.32 46.00 18.23
N VAL A 151 -11.08 44.85 17.58
CA VAL A 151 -12.03 44.23 16.63
C VAL A 151 -12.81 43.08 17.28
N LEU A 152 -12.32 42.56 18.40
CA LEU A 152 -12.88 41.40 19.07
C LEU A 152 -13.86 41.82 20.18
N GLU A 153 -15.15 41.68 19.92
CA GLU A 153 -16.20 41.81 20.93
C GLU A 153 -16.46 40.48 21.65
N ASN A 154 -16.38 40.48 22.98
CA ASN A 154 -16.67 39.31 23.82
C ASN A 154 -18.13 39.35 24.31
N TYR A 155 -18.94 38.37 23.92
CA TYR A 155 -20.36 38.25 24.30
C TYR A 155 -20.60 37.25 25.44
N GLU A 156 -19.80 37.31 26.49
CA GLU A 156 -19.81 36.32 27.58
C GLU A 156 -20.94 36.45 28.61
N ASP A 157 -21.82 37.46 28.50
CA ASP A 157 -22.93 37.68 29.45
C ASP A 157 -24.32 37.11 29.04
N THR A 158 -24.46 36.48 27.87
CA THR A 158 -25.81 36.13 27.34
C THR A 158 -26.28 34.69 27.52
N THR A 159 -25.58 33.82 28.27
CA THR A 159 -25.99 32.40 28.38
C THR A 159 -26.03 31.84 29.81
N LEU A 160 -26.60 32.59 30.77
CA LEU A 160 -26.95 32.07 32.09
C LEU A 160 -28.45 32.29 32.37
N THR A 161 -29.28 31.34 31.93
CA THR A 161 -30.37 30.68 32.70
C THR A 161 -31.47 30.15 31.77
N GLN A 162 -31.57 28.83 31.64
CA GLN A 162 -32.84 28.09 31.72
C GLN A 162 -32.56 26.58 31.62
N LYS A 163 -32.57 25.90 32.77
CA LYS A 163 -32.95 24.48 32.85
C LYS A 163 -34.03 24.36 33.92
N GLY A 164 -35.26 24.62 33.50
CA GLY A 164 -36.47 24.27 34.24
C GLY A 164 -36.65 22.74 34.23
N GLN A 165 -36.86 22.20 35.43
CA GLN A 165 -37.20 20.81 35.70
C GLN A 165 -38.59 20.49 35.11
N PHE A 166 -38.70 19.41 34.33
CA PHE A 166 -39.97 18.72 34.12
C PHE A 166 -39.99 17.48 35.02
N SER A 167 -40.87 17.49 36.02
CA SER A 167 -41.17 16.37 36.92
C SER A 167 -42.30 15.53 36.31
N SER A 168 -42.06 14.24 36.09
CA SER A 168 -43.08 13.26 35.73
C SER A 168 -43.81 12.78 36.99
N LYS A 169 -45.13 12.97 36.99
CA LYS A 169 -46.09 12.48 37.99
C LYS A 169 -46.20 10.95 37.97
N THR A 170 -46.16 10.33 39.15
CA THR A 170 -46.89 9.10 39.48
C THR A 170 -47.21 9.09 40.99
N ALA A 171 -48.50 9.15 41.35
CA ALA A 171 -49.04 8.57 42.59
C ALA A 171 -50.57 8.53 42.54
N SER A 172 -51.08 7.30 42.77
CA SER A 172 -52.44 6.89 43.17
C SER A 172 -53.60 7.06 42.20
#